data_AF-A0A6P4A6F2-F1
#
_entry.id   AF-A0A6P4A6F2-F1
#
_cell.length_a   1.000
_cell.length_b   1.000
_cell.length_c   1.000
_cell.angle_alpha   90.00
_cell.angle_beta   90.00
_cell.angle_gamma   90.00
#
_symmetry.space_group_name_H-M   'P 1'
#
loop_
_entity.id
_entity.type
_entity.pdbx_description
1 polymer ?
#
loop_
_entity_poly.entity_id
_entity_poly.type
_entity_poly.pdbx_seq_one_letter_code
_entity_poly.pdbx_strand_id
1 'polypeptide(L)'
;MALLGIALVLSAVSIIHNQIAHVAATEIGINYGLLGNDLPPPPEVVQLYKSVNINKVRLFDPNAPALNALRGSNISVIVGIRNEDLAGLAASQDAVNAWVATNIEPYLVDTLITYITVGNEVIPGAIGPNVLPVMQLLRTTLQTKNLLGIKVSTVLPANVLGVSFPPSAGAFTPETAPILRGILEFLTAQGWPLMINVYPYFAYAADPVNVRLDYAQFTATGVVVQDGPFGYTNLFDAIVDAFISAMEKENGGNVSVVVSETGWPSAGNGEFTTPALAGTYNGNLIKHIEAKVGTPKRPGAFIDSYIFATFNENQKPPGVEQNFGLFFPSKAPVYPIF
;
A
#
# COMPACT_ATOMS: atom_id res chain seq x y z
N MET A 1 -46.93 -58.22 29.73
CA MET A 1 -47.21 -56.78 29.94
C MET A 1 -46.17 -56.00 29.19
N ALA A 2 -46.61 -55.17 28.26
CA ALA A 2 -45.79 -54.38 27.37
C ALA A 2 -45.04 -53.26 28.13
N LEU A 3 -43.84 -52.88 27.67
CA LEU A 3 -43.58 -51.57 27.04
C LEU A 3 -42.07 -51.34 26.78
N LEU A 4 -41.79 -50.96 25.53
CA LEU A 4 -40.79 -50.00 25.04
C LEU A 4 -39.33 -50.02 25.55
N GLY A 5 -38.41 -50.25 24.61
CA GLY A 5 -37.02 -49.80 24.67
C GLY A 5 -36.44 -49.75 23.25
N ILE A 6 -36.38 -48.54 22.68
CA ILE A 6 -35.98 -48.22 21.31
C ILE A 6 -34.47 -48.49 21.08
N ALA A 7 -34.17 -48.98 19.88
CA ALA A 7 -32.85 -49.31 19.37
C ALA A 7 -31.90 -48.10 19.24
N LEU A 8 -30.60 -48.32 19.42
CA LEU A 8 -29.57 -47.52 18.76
C LEU A 8 -28.38 -48.40 18.38
N VAL A 9 -28.19 -48.56 17.07
CA VAL A 9 -27.09 -49.28 16.43
C VAL A 9 -25.83 -48.41 16.51
N LEU A 10 -24.77 -48.97 17.09
CA LEU A 10 -23.41 -48.41 17.08
C LEU A 10 -22.77 -48.69 15.72
N SER A 11 -22.51 -47.65 14.93
CA SER A 11 -21.49 -47.69 13.87
C SER A 11 -20.67 -46.41 13.93
N ALA A 12 -19.49 -46.50 14.53
CA ALA A 12 -18.49 -45.44 14.54
C ALA A 12 -17.78 -45.40 13.18
N VAL A 13 -18.01 -44.35 12.40
CA VAL A 13 -17.19 -44.00 11.24
C VAL A 13 -16.33 -42.80 11.66
N SER A 14 -15.06 -43.06 11.94
CA SER A 14 -14.06 -42.02 12.18
C SER A 14 -13.66 -41.40 10.84
N ILE A 15 -14.20 -40.21 10.53
CA ILE A 15 -13.77 -39.41 9.38
C ILE A 15 -12.54 -38.61 9.81
N ILE A 16 -11.36 -39.00 9.31
CA ILE A 16 -10.17 -38.16 9.35
C ILE A 16 -10.40 -37.02 8.35
N HIS A 17 -10.89 -35.88 8.84
CA HIS A 17 -10.86 -34.64 8.08
C HIS A 17 -9.42 -34.17 7.99
N ASN A 18 -8.80 -34.36 6.83
CA ASN A 18 -7.54 -33.71 6.48
C ASN A 18 -7.88 -32.22 6.28
N GLN A 19 -7.80 -31.42 7.35
CA GLN A 19 -7.86 -29.96 7.23
C GLN A 19 -6.58 -29.52 6.54
N ILE A 20 -6.62 -29.41 5.21
CA ILE A 20 -5.72 -28.50 4.52
C ILE A 20 -6.14 -27.13 5.03
N ALA A 21 -5.38 -26.59 5.98
CA ALA A 21 -5.44 -25.18 6.29
C ALA A 21 -5.09 -24.46 4.97
N HIS A 22 -6.11 -24.00 4.26
CA HIS A 22 -5.92 -22.92 3.31
C HIS A 22 -5.45 -21.74 4.16
N VAL A 23 -4.13 -21.55 4.24
CA VAL A 23 -3.58 -20.30 4.72
C VAL A 23 -4.11 -19.27 3.73
N ALA A 24 -5.06 -18.45 4.18
CA ALA A 24 -5.62 -17.40 3.36
C ALA A 24 -4.46 -16.51 2.92
N ALA A 25 -4.45 -16.14 1.63
CA ALA A 25 -3.46 -15.21 1.13
C ALA A 25 -3.54 -13.91 1.95
N THR A 26 -2.39 -13.33 2.30
CA THR A 26 -2.39 -12.09 3.07
C THR A 26 -2.99 -11.00 2.21
N GLU A 27 -3.98 -10.27 2.73
CA GLU A 27 -4.65 -9.18 1.99
C GLU A 27 -3.77 -7.93 1.87
N ILE A 28 -2.56 -7.94 2.44
CA ILE A 28 -1.62 -6.83 2.39
C ILE A 28 -0.59 -7.03 1.26
N GLY A 29 -0.21 -5.95 0.60
CA GLY A 29 0.92 -5.92 -0.31
C GLY A 29 2.24 -5.60 0.38
N ILE A 30 3.34 -5.74 -0.35
CA ILE A 30 4.67 -5.32 0.10
C ILE A 30 5.37 -4.52 -0.99
N ASN A 31 6.06 -3.45 -0.59
CA ASN A 31 6.95 -2.69 -1.47
C ASN A 31 8.26 -3.46 -1.68
N TYR A 32 8.62 -3.70 -2.94
CA TYR A 32 9.90 -4.30 -3.31
C TYR A 32 10.89 -3.19 -3.71
N GLY A 33 11.52 -2.62 -2.69
CA GLY A 33 12.63 -1.67 -2.85
C GLY A 33 13.90 -2.36 -3.34
N LEU A 34 14.65 -1.66 -4.19
CA LEU A 34 15.84 -2.18 -4.88
C LEU A 34 17.10 -1.32 -4.61
N LEU A 35 17.06 -0.38 -3.67
CA LEU A 35 18.19 0.47 -3.30
C LEU A 35 19.11 -0.22 -2.27
N GLY A 36 19.60 -1.40 -2.63
CA GLY A 36 20.58 -2.16 -1.84
C GLY A 36 21.56 -2.89 -2.74
N ASN A 37 22.83 -2.97 -2.35
CA ASN A 37 23.87 -3.67 -3.12
C ASN A 37 24.11 -5.12 -2.65
N ASP A 38 23.34 -5.59 -1.67
CA ASP A 38 23.43 -6.90 -1.03
C ASP A 38 22.12 -7.71 -1.13
N LEU A 39 21.14 -7.23 -1.90
CA LEU A 39 19.82 -7.84 -2.03
C LEU A 39 19.85 -9.17 -2.81
N PRO A 40 18.99 -10.15 -2.45
CA PRO A 40 18.82 -11.37 -3.23
C PRO A 40 18.37 -11.09 -4.68
N PRO A 41 18.71 -11.99 -5.63
CA PRO A 41 18.21 -11.87 -6.98
C PRO A 41 16.67 -12.04 -7.03
N PRO A 42 15.96 -11.36 -7.94
CA PRO A 42 14.50 -11.33 -7.95
C PRO A 42 13.78 -12.70 -7.94
N PRO A 43 14.27 -13.76 -8.62
CA PRO A 43 13.65 -15.09 -8.51
C PRO A 43 13.60 -15.63 -7.08
N GLU A 44 14.62 -15.37 -6.26
CA GLU A 44 14.62 -15.77 -4.85
C GLU A 44 13.65 -14.95 -4.02
N VAL A 45 13.46 -13.67 -4.35
CA VAL A 45 12.49 -12.79 -3.69
C VAL A 45 11.06 -13.22 -4.02
N VAL A 46 10.78 -13.64 -5.25
CA VAL A 46 9.48 -14.21 -5.62
C VAL A 46 9.20 -15.51 -4.87
N GLN A 47 10.22 -16.36 -4.66
CA GLN A 47 10.06 -17.55 -3.80
C GLN A 47 9.81 -17.19 -2.33
N LEU A 48 10.48 -16.13 -1.83
CA LEU A 48 10.21 -15.61 -0.49
C LEU A 48 8.75 -15.17 -0.37
N TYR A 49 8.22 -14.35 -1.28
CA TYR A 49 6.82 -13.94 -1.25
C TYR A 49 5.85 -15.13 -1.25
N LYS A 50 6.09 -16.14 -2.09
CA LYS A 50 5.29 -17.38 -2.10
C LYS A 50 5.35 -18.12 -0.77
N SER A 51 6.52 -18.17 -0.12
CA SER A 51 6.69 -18.86 1.16
C SER A 51 5.93 -18.21 2.32
N VAL A 52 5.65 -16.90 2.22
CA VAL A 52 4.90 -16.13 3.22
C VAL A 52 3.53 -15.65 2.71
N ASN A 53 3.00 -16.26 1.64
CA ASN A 53 1.68 -15.99 1.05
C ASN A 53 1.40 -14.52 0.66
N ILE A 54 2.43 -13.80 0.23
CA ILE A 54 2.31 -12.44 -0.31
C ILE A 54 1.95 -12.50 -1.79
N ASN A 55 0.82 -11.88 -2.13
CA ASN A 55 0.25 -11.90 -3.48
C ASN A 55 0.14 -10.52 -4.12
N LYS A 56 0.58 -9.44 -3.46
CA LYS A 56 0.64 -8.08 -4.04
C LYS A 56 2.00 -7.46 -3.81
N VAL A 57 2.60 -6.92 -4.86
CA VAL A 57 3.91 -6.26 -4.81
C VAL A 57 3.84 -4.91 -5.51
N ARG A 58 4.52 -3.92 -4.94
CA ARG A 58 4.76 -2.63 -5.60
C ARG A 58 6.23 -2.50 -5.98
N LEU A 59 6.47 -2.20 -7.25
CA LEU A 59 7.76 -1.80 -7.82
C LEU A 59 7.76 -0.29 -8.06
N PHE A 60 8.87 0.38 -7.76
CA PHE A 60 9.01 1.83 -7.88
C PHE A 60 9.40 2.29 -9.29
N ASP A 61 9.92 1.37 -10.11
CA ASP A 61 10.35 1.57 -11.48
C ASP A 61 9.99 0.31 -12.32
N PRO A 62 10.00 0.37 -13.66
CA PRO A 62 9.75 -0.80 -14.51
C PRO A 62 10.96 -1.74 -14.56
N ASN A 63 11.32 -2.30 -13.41
CA ASN A 63 12.50 -3.14 -13.24
C ASN A 63 12.35 -4.46 -14.02
N ALA A 64 13.02 -4.58 -15.18
CA ALA A 64 12.90 -5.76 -16.04
C ALA A 64 13.31 -7.08 -15.36
N PRO A 65 14.40 -7.16 -14.57
CA PRO A 65 14.72 -8.37 -13.80
C PRO A 65 13.60 -8.80 -12.84
N ALA A 66 13.01 -7.87 -12.09
CA ALA A 66 11.91 -8.17 -11.17
C ALA A 66 10.63 -8.59 -11.91
N LEU A 67 10.25 -7.85 -12.96
CA LEU A 67 9.07 -8.17 -13.78
C LEU A 67 9.20 -9.54 -14.46
N ASN A 68 10.40 -9.91 -14.92
CA ASN A 68 10.65 -11.25 -15.45
C ASN A 68 10.53 -12.35 -14.39
N ALA A 69 11.00 -12.12 -13.16
CA ALA A 69 10.86 -13.08 -12.08
C ALA A 69 9.40 -13.26 -11.62
N LEU A 70 8.56 -12.24 -11.79
CA LEU A 70 7.14 -12.27 -11.42
C LEU A 70 6.24 -13.00 -12.44
N ARG A 71 6.76 -13.35 -13.61
CA ARG A 71 6.03 -14.14 -14.62
C ARG A 71 5.55 -15.47 -14.05
N GLY A 72 4.27 -15.79 -14.26
CA GLY A 72 3.62 -17.00 -13.77
C GLY A 72 3.50 -17.11 -12.25
N SER A 73 3.75 -16.02 -11.50
CA SER A 73 3.72 -16.05 -10.03
C SER A 73 2.31 -15.90 -9.43
N ASN A 74 1.35 -15.37 -10.20
CA ASN A 74 0.04 -14.88 -9.74
C ASN A 74 0.10 -13.76 -8.68
N ILE A 75 1.27 -13.15 -8.46
CA ILE A 75 1.41 -11.96 -7.63
C ILE A 75 0.98 -10.75 -8.46
N SER A 76 0.04 -9.95 -7.96
CA SER A 76 -0.36 -8.69 -8.59
C SER A 76 0.69 -7.61 -8.40
N VAL A 77 0.94 -6.80 -9.43
CA VAL A 77 2.05 -5.86 -9.46
C VAL A 77 1.55 -4.44 -9.72
N ILE A 78 1.98 -3.51 -8.87
CA ILE A 78 1.98 -2.08 -9.15
C ILE A 78 3.33 -1.72 -9.76
N VAL A 79 3.35 -1.07 -10.93
CA VAL A 79 4.58 -0.62 -11.59
C VAL A 79 4.65 0.91 -11.58
N GLY A 80 5.70 1.45 -10.95
CA GLY A 80 5.96 2.88 -10.94
C GLY A 80 6.63 3.40 -12.20
N ILE A 81 6.21 4.58 -12.64
CA ILE A 81 6.98 5.43 -13.55
C ILE A 81 8.00 6.18 -12.73
N ARG A 82 9.26 6.14 -13.17
CA ARG A 82 10.34 6.89 -12.55
C ARG A 82 10.07 8.39 -12.66
N ASN A 83 10.35 9.13 -11.59
CA ASN A 83 10.03 10.57 -11.53
C ASN A 83 10.72 11.36 -12.65
N GLU A 84 11.94 10.98 -13.03
CA GLU A 84 12.72 11.58 -14.11
C GLU A 84 12.12 11.38 -15.52
N ASP A 85 11.30 10.33 -15.71
CA ASP A 85 10.68 10.05 -17.02
C ASP A 85 9.44 10.94 -17.26
N LEU A 86 8.85 11.53 -16.22
CA LEU A 86 7.55 12.22 -16.30
C LEU A 86 7.53 13.36 -17.31
N ALA A 87 8.57 14.19 -17.37
CA ALA A 87 8.63 15.32 -18.29
C ALA A 87 8.66 14.85 -19.76
N GLY A 88 9.41 13.78 -20.05
CA GLY A 88 9.47 13.19 -21.38
C GLY A 88 8.15 12.53 -21.78
N LEU A 89 7.48 11.85 -20.84
CA LEU A 89 6.19 11.23 -21.07
C LEU A 89 5.06 12.24 -21.27
N ALA A 90 5.10 13.38 -20.56
CA ALA A 90 4.11 14.44 -20.71
C ALA A 90 4.19 15.13 -22.08
N ALA A 91 5.31 14.98 -22.81
CA ALA A 91 5.55 15.68 -24.06
C ALA A 91 4.69 15.16 -25.22
N SER A 92 4.33 13.86 -25.26
CA SER A 92 3.54 13.32 -26.37
C SER A 92 2.88 11.96 -26.07
N GLN A 93 1.82 11.67 -26.82
CA GLN A 93 1.17 10.35 -26.83
C GLN A 93 2.12 9.24 -27.28
N ASP A 94 3.03 9.53 -28.22
CA ASP A 94 4.02 8.57 -28.73
C ASP A 94 5.05 8.18 -27.66
N ALA A 95 5.46 9.12 -26.80
CA ALA A 95 6.35 8.82 -25.68
C ALA A 95 5.71 7.82 -24.70
N VAL A 96 4.43 8.03 -24.37
CA VAL A 96 3.67 7.11 -23.51
C VAL A 96 3.44 5.76 -24.19
N ASN A 97 3.10 5.75 -25.48
CA ASN A 97 2.94 4.51 -26.24
C ASN A 97 4.23 3.68 -26.25
N ALA A 98 5.38 4.32 -26.48
CA ALA A 98 6.69 3.67 -26.46
C ALA A 98 7.03 3.15 -25.06
N TRP A 99 6.71 3.92 -24.01
CA TRP A 99 6.94 3.49 -22.63
C TRP A 99 6.10 2.25 -22.28
N VAL A 100 4.81 2.23 -22.62
CA VAL A 100 3.93 1.06 -22.37
C VAL A 100 4.41 -0.16 -23.17
N ALA A 101 4.78 0.02 -24.43
CA ALA A 101 5.29 -1.06 -25.28
C ALA A 101 6.60 -1.66 -24.74
N THR A 102 7.43 -0.85 -24.10
CA THR A 102 8.72 -1.29 -23.55
C THR A 102 8.56 -1.92 -22.16
N ASN A 103 7.76 -1.31 -21.30
CA ASN A 103 7.78 -1.57 -19.86
C ASN A 103 6.61 -2.40 -19.34
N ILE A 104 5.52 -2.48 -20.09
CA ILE A 104 4.28 -3.14 -19.66
C ILE A 104 3.95 -4.32 -20.56
N GLU A 105 3.82 -4.08 -21.87
CA GLU A 105 3.37 -5.10 -22.84
C GLU A 105 4.14 -6.43 -22.81
N PRO A 106 5.47 -6.45 -22.65
CA PRO A 106 6.22 -7.70 -22.65
C PRO A 106 5.81 -8.68 -21.54
N TYR A 107 5.17 -8.20 -20.47
CA TYR A 107 4.86 -8.96 -19.25
C TYR A 107 3.38 -9.30 -19.12
N LEU A 108 2.50 -8.81 -19.98
CA LEU A 108 1.04 -8.93 -19.81
C LEU A 108 0.50 -10.36 -19.97
N VAL A 109 1.25 -11.25 -20.60
CA VAL A 109 0.83 -12.65 -20.82
C VAL A 109 0.84 -13.45 -19.52
N ASP A 110 1.80 -13.18 -18.65
CA ASP A 110 2.15 -14.03 -17.51
C ASP A 110 2.37 -13.26 -16.21
N THR A 111 2.33 -11.93 -16.20
CA THR A 111 2.37 -11.10 -14.99
C THR A 111 1.07 -10.33 -14.80
N LEU A 112 0.56 -10.31 -13.57
CA LEU A 112 -0.67 -9.61 -13.21
C LEU A 112 -0.39 -8.14 -12.87
N ILE A 113 -0.15 -7.30 -13.88
CA ILE A 113 0.00 -5.86 -13.65
C ILE A 113 -1.38 -5.24 -13.42
N THR A 114 -1.61 -4.66 -12.24
CA THR A 114 -2.91 -4.11 -11.83
C THR A 114 -2.95 -2.59 -11.81
N TYR A 115 -1.80 -1.95 -11.57
CA TYR A 115 -1.69 -0.50 -11.51
C TYR A 115 -0.41 0.00 -12.15
N ILE A 116 -0.48 1.20 -12.74
CA ILE A 116 0.67 2.05 -13.07
C ILE A 116 0.60 3.31 -12.18
N THR A 117 1.66 3.61 -11.44
CA THR A 117 1.75 4.86 -10.66
C THR A 117 2.56 5.92 -11.41
N VAL A 118 1.92 7.06 -11.65
CA VAL A 118 2.51 8.23 -12.33
C VAL A 118 3.12 9.16 -11.28
N GLY A 119 4.42 9.00 -11.06
CA GLY A 119 5.17 9.72 -10.04
C GLY A 119 5.01 9.14 -8.64
N ASN A 120 6.06 9.28 -7.85
CA ASN A 120 6.11 8.96 -6.43
C ASN A 120 6.51 10.20 -5.65
N GLU A 121 5.57 10.76 -4.90
CA GLU A 121 5.76 11.94 -4.04
C GLU A 121 6.25 13.19 -4.76
N VAL A 122 5.82 13.38 -6.00
CA VAL A 122 6.21 14.52 -6.85
C VAL A 122 5.31 15.75 -6.69
N ILE A 123 4.28 15.63 -5.86
CA ILE A 123 3.31 16.69 -5.55
C ILE A 123 3.39 16.98 -4.03
N PRO A 124 3.60 18.24 -3.60
CA PRO A 124 3.93 19.38 -4.45
C PRO A 124 5.35 19.28 -5.03
N GLY A 125 5.63 19.96 -6.14
CA GLY A 125 6.95 19.95 -6.75
C GLY A 125 6.97 20.39 -8.21
N ALA A 126 8.15 20.73 -8.71
CA ALA A 126 8.33 21.29 -10.05
C ALA A 126 7.85 20.36 -11.18
N ILE A 127 7.89 19.03 -10.96
CA ILE A 127 7.44 18.03 -11.94
C ILE A 127 6.00 17.55 -11.67
N GLY A 128 5.38 17.95 -10.56
CA GLY A 128 3.99 17.62 -10.20
C GLY A 128 2.96 17.96 -11.30
N PRO A 129 3.06 19.10 -12.00
CA PRO A 129 2.17 19.43 -13.12
C PRO A 129 2.20 18.44 -14.30
N ASN A 130 3.24 17.59 -14.42
CA ASN A 130 3.32 16.56 -15.47
C ASN A 130 2.46 15.32 -15.16
N VAL A 131 2.01 15.13 -13.91
CA VAL A 131 1.30 13.92 -13.49
C VAL A 131 -0.02 13.74 -14.23
N LEU A 132 -0.91 14.74 -14.21
CA LEU A 132 -2.21 14.63 -14.85
C LEU A 132 -2.12 14.43 -16.37
N PRO A 133 -1.30 15.18 -17.13
CA PRO A 133 -1.07 14.89 -18.55
C PRO A 133 -0.66 13.45 -18.83
N VAL A 134 0.31 12.91 -18.07
CA VAL A 134 0.78 11.53 -18.26
C VAL A 134 -0.33 10.51 -17.93
N MET A 135 -1.12 10.74 -16.87
CA MET A 135 -2.27 9.88 -16.54
C MET A 135 -3.31 9.84 -17.69
N GLN A 136 -3.60 10.98 -18.30
CA GLN A 136 -4.54 11.08 -19.42
C GLN A 136 -4.02 10.37 -20.67
N LEU A 137 -2.74 10.54 -21.01
CA LEU A 137 -2.09 9.88 -22.14
C LEU A 137 -2.02 8.35 -21.94
N LEU A 138 -1.71 7.89 -20.72
CA LEU A 138 -1.75 6.47 -20.36
C LEU A 138 -3.15 5.89 -20.54
N ARG A 139 -4.19 6.58 -20.07
CA ARG A 139 -5.57 6.14 -20.25
C ARG A 139 -5.90 5.94 -21.73
N THR A 140 -5.50 6.86 -22.61
CA THR A 140 -5.69 6.72 -24.06
C THR A 140 -4.95 5.49 -24.61
N THR A 141 -3.70 5.27 -24.22
CA THR A 141 -2.91 4.09 -24.62
C THR A 141 -3.55 2.79 -24.15
N LEU A 142 -3.93 2.71 -22.87
CA LEU A 142 -4.55 1.53 -22.27
C LEU A 142 -5.89 1.19 -22.95
N GLN A 143 -6.70 2.19 -23.27
CA GLN A 143 -7.94 1.98 -24.02
C GLN A 143 -7.68 1.47 -25.44
N THR A 144 -6.76 2.10 -26.17
CA THR A 144 -6.43 1.74 -27.56
C THR A 144 -5.89 0.32 -27.66
N LYS A 145 -5.15 -0.13 -26.64
CA LYS A 145 -4.56 -1.47 -26.55
C LYS A 145 -5.46 -2.50 -25.86
N ASN A 146 -6.68 -2.12 -25.49
CA ASN A 146 -7.62 -2.98 -24.75
C ASN A 146 -7.07 -3.53 -23.41
N LEU A 147 -6.26 -2.73 -22.72
CA LEU A 147 -5.64 -3.05 -21.42
C LEU A 147 -6.48 -2.51 -20.26
N LEU A 148 -7.79 -2.76 -20.30
CA LEU A 148 -8.77 -2.16 -19.39
C LEU A 148 -8.68 -2.68 -17.93
N GLY A 149 -7.93 -3.76 -17.70
CA GLY A 149 -7.65 -4.29 -16.37
C GLY A 149 -6.60 -3.51 -15.57
N ILE A 150 -5.84 -2.63 -16.23
CA ILE A 150 -4.77 -1.83 -15.59
C ILE A 150 -5.33 -0.45 -15.24
N LYS A 151 -5.21 -0.07 -13.97
CA LYS A 151 -5.63 1.25 -13.49
C LYS A 151 -4.42 2.18 -13.39
N VAL A 152 -4.66 3.49 -13.42
CA VAL A 152 -3.62 4.51 -13.25
C VAL A 152 -3.90 5.34 -12.01
N SER A 153 -2.88 5.60 -11.21
CA SER A 153 -2.93 6.51 -10.06
C SER A 153 -1.64 7.34 -9.98
N THR A 154 -1.57 8.28 -9.05
CA THR A 154 -0.34 8.87 -8.53
C THR A 154 -0.21 8.58 -7.03
N VAL A 155 0.96 8.83 -6.45
CA VAL A 155 1.28 8.55 -5.04
C VAL A 155 1.62 9.85 -4.31
N LEU A 156 0.88 10.13 -3.24
CA LEU A 156 1.05 11.35 -2.44
C LEU A 156 1.76 11.08 -1.10
N PRO A 157 2.70 11.96 -0.69
CA PRO A 157 3.26 11.99 0.65
C PRO A 157 2.28 12.64 1.63
N ALA A 158 2.39 12.35 2.93
CA ALA A 158 1.55 12.97 3.95
C ALA A 158 1.71 14.51 4.04
N ASN A 159 2.84 15.07 3.63
CA ASN A 159 3.12 16.51 3.72
C ASN A 159 2.31 17.38 2.73
N VAL A 160 1.53 16.76 1.83
CA VAL A 160 0.54 17.49 1.00
C VAL A 160 -0.63 18.02 1.82
N LEU A 161 -0.86 17.49 3.02
CA LEU A 161 -1.88 17.97 3.94
C LEU A 161 -1.36 19.20 4.68
N GLY A 162 -1.97 20.35 4.42
CA GLY A 162 -1.72 21.58 5.18
C GLY A 162 -2.42 21.58 6.54
N VAL A 163 -3.55 20.86 6.63
CA VAL A 163 -4.27 20.58 7.88
C VAL A 163 -4.58 19.10 7.91
N SER A 164 -4.33 18.44 9.05
CA SER A 164 -4.61 17.02 9.26
C SER A 164 -5.23 16.70 10.62
N PHE A 165 -5.35 17.69 11.51
CA PHE A 165 -5.97 17.53 12.83
C PHE A 165 -7.05 18.59 13.11
N PRO A 166 -8.25 18.20 13.58
CA PRO A 166 -8.73 16.82 13.59
C PRO A 166 -8.91 16.28 12.15
N PRO A 167 -9.06 14.96 11.92
CA PRO A 167 -9.12 14.39 10.57
C PRO A 167 -10.19 15.00 9.66
N SER A 168 -11.37 15.37 10.18
CA SER A 168 -12.44 16.06 9.44
C SER A 168 -12.02 17.45 8.90
N ALA A 169 -11.04 18.08 9.56
CA ALA A 169 -10.44 19.33 9.11
C ALA A 169 -9.38 19.14 8.02
N GLY A 170 -9.06 17.90 7.66
CA GLY A 170 -8.11 17.51 6.60
C GLY A 170 -8.24 18.39 5.35
N ALA A 171 -7.15 19.03 4.93
CA ALA A 171 -7.11 19.90 3.76
C ALA A 171 -5.72 19.88 3.11
N PHE A 172 -5.68 19.87 1.78
CA PHE A 172 -4.43 19.99 1.04
C PHE A 172 -3.83 21.39 1.21
N THR A 173 -2.50 21.50 1.06
CA THR A 173 -1.84 22.80 1.02
C THR A 173 -2.34 23.63 -0.17
N PRO A 174 -2.28 24.98 -0.10
CA PRO A 174 -2.69 25.84 -1.21
C PRO A 174 -1.94 25.57 -2.53
N GLU A 175 -0.69 25.08 -2.45
CA GLU A 175 0.11 24.68 -3.61
C GLU A 175 -0.38 23.36 -4.23
N THR A 176 -0.83 22.42 -3.39
CA THR A 176 -1.20 21.07 -3.82
C THR A 176 -2.65 21.01 -4.33
N ALA A 177 -3.57 21.72 -3.69
CA ALA A 177 -5.00 21.66 -3.99
C ALA A 177 -5.35 21.89 -5.48
N PRO A 178 -4.79 22.90 -6.18
CA PRO A 178 -5.10 23.12 -7.60
C PRO A 178 -4.66 21.96 -8.50
N ILE A 179 -3.51 21.35 -8.22
CA ILE A 179 -3.00 20.19 -8.98
C ILE A 179 -3.89 18.98 -8.74
N LEU A 180 -4.25 18.72 -7.48
CA LEU A 180 -5.06 17.56 -7.12
C LEU A 180 -6.48 17.63 -7.60
N ARG A 181 -7.09 18.81 -7.75
CA ARG A 181 -8.46 18.93 -8.27
C ARG A 181 -8.62 18.24 -9.62
N GLY A 182 -7.72 18.51 -10.57
CA GLY A 182 -7.76 17.88 -11.89
C GLY A 182 -7.48 16.37 -11.85
N ILE A 183 -6.59 15.93 -10.94
CA ILE A 183 -6.30 14.51 -10.73
C ILE A 183 -7.51 13.77 -10.14
N LEU A 184 -8.17 14.35 -9.14
CA LEU A 184 -9.35 13.79 -8.49
C LEU A 184 -10.56 13.73 -9.42
N GLU A 185 -10.76 14.75 -10.25
CA GLU A 185 -11.77 14.73 -11.32
C GLU A 185 -11.51 13.59 -12.31
N PHE A 186 -10.26 13.44 -12.76
CA PHE A 186 -9.85 12.35 -13.64
C PHE A 186 -10.10 10.98 -13.01
N LEU A 187 -9.63 10.77 -11.77
CA LEU A 187 -9.80 9.51 -11.04
C LEU A 187 -11.27 9.17 -10.81
N THR A 188 -12.09 10.17 -10.45
CA THR A 188 -13.54 10.03 -10.30
C THR A 188 -14.18 9.54 -11.60
N ALA A 189 -13.82 10.14 -12.75
CA ALA A 189 -14.36 9.75 -14.04
C ALA A 189 -13.97 8.31 -14.46
N GLN A 190 -12.85 7.79 -13.96
CA GLN A 190 -12.43 6.40 -14.24
C GLN A 190 -12.88 5.40 -13.16
N GLY A 191 -13.34 5.86 -11.99
CA GLY A 191 -13.56 4.99 -10.83
C GLY A 191 -12.26 4.38 -10.29
N TRP A 192 -11.13 5.09 -10.42
CA TRP A 192 -9.81 4.64 -9.99
C TRP A 192 -9.43 5.26 -8.64
N PRO A 193 -8.62 4.58 -7.81
CA PRO A 193 -8.21 5.12 -6.52
C PRO A 193 -7.10 6.16 -6.65
N LEU A 194 -6.94 6.97 -5.60
CA LEU A 194 -5.72 7.72 -5.32
C LEU A 194 -4.83 6.88 -4.39
N MET A 195 -3.50 6.95 -4.57
CA MET A 195 -2.56 6.28 -3.67
C MET A 195 -1.90 7.29 -2.73
N ILE A 196 -1.76 6.91 -1.46
CA ILE A 196 -1.17 7.75 -0.42
C ILE A 196 -0.14 6.95 0.40
N ASN A 197 0.91 7.63 0.84
CA ASN A 197 1.89 7.09 1.77
C ASN A 197 1.52 7.53 3.19
N VAL A 198 1.34 6.57 4.10
CA VAL A 198 0.80 6.77 5.45
C VAL A 198 1.78 6.22 6.47
N TYR A 199 2.43 7.11 7.23
CA TYR A 199 3.46 6.72 8.19
C TYR A 199 3.17 7.30 9.59
N PRO A 200 2.40 6.61 10.44
CA PRO A 200 2.22 6.95 11.85
C PRO A 200 3.56 7.11 12.60
N TYR A 201 4.58 6.34 12.20
CA TYR A 201 5.94 6.44 12.74
C TYR A 201 6.49 7.88 12.68
N PHE A 202 6.41 8.56 11.53
CA PHE A 202 6.99 9.90 11.40
C PHE A 202 6.26 10.93 12.24
N ALA A 203 4.93 10.83 12.35
CA ALA A 203 4.14 11.69 13.23
C ALA A 203 4.51 11.47 14.71
N TYR A 204 4.67 10.21 15.13
CA TYR A 204 5.13 9.86 16.47
C TYR A 204 6.55 10.37 16.75
N ALA A 205 7.50 10.11 15.85
CA ALA A 205 8.89 10.48 16.03
C ALA A 205 9.12 12.01 16.03
N ALA A 206 8.28 12.76 15.29
CA ALA A 206 8.36 14.22 15.24
C ALA A 206 7.82 14.90 16.51
N ASP A 207 6.81 14.32 17.16
CA ASP A 207 6.20 14.87 18.37
C ASP A 207 5.77 13.75 19.36
N PRO A 208 6.72 13.05 19.98
CA PRO A 208 6.42 11.92 20.87
C PRO A 208 5.76 12.35 22.19
N VAL A 209 5.71 13.67 22.48
CA VAL A 209 5.04 14.23 23.65
C VAL A 209 3.52 14.26 23.44
N ASN A 210 3.07 14.66 22.25
CA ASN A 210 1.64 14.81 21.96
C ASN A 210 1.07 13.64 21.15
N VAL A 211 1.89 12.96 20.35
CA VAL A 211 1.48 11.75 19.63
C VAL A 211 1.82 10.53 20.48
N ARG A 212 0.78 9.86 21.00
CA ARG A 212 0.98 8.67 21.83
C ARG A 212 1.44 7.47 20.99
N LEU A 213 2.37 6.70 21.53
CA LEU A 213 2.87 5.48 20.89
C LEU A 213 1.77 4.45 20.66
N ASP A 214 0.87 4.26 21.64
CA ASP A 214 -0.21 3.28 21.54
C ASP A 214 -1.24 3.61 20.45
N TYR A 215 -1.47 4.90 20.23
CA TYR A 215 -2.25 5.42 19.12
C TYR A 215 -1.55 5.17 17.77
N ALA A 216 -0.24 5.36 17.70
CA ALA A 216 0.55 5.13 16.49
C ALA A 216 0.70 3.63 16.13
N GLN A 217 0.54 2.71 17.11
CA GLN A 217 0.79 1.28 16.95
C GLN A 217 -0.46 0.39 17.04
N PHE A 218 -1.66 0.97 16.95
CA PHE A 218 -2.94 0.25 17.05
C PHE A 218 -3.14 -0.50 18.38
N THR A 219 -2.48 -0.06 19.46
CA THR A 219 -2.57 -0.71 20.79
C THR A 219 -3.37 0.11 21.81
N ALA A 220 -3.89 1.27 21.43
CA ALA A 220 -4.79 2.04 22.28
C ALA A 220 -6.07 1.24 22.57
N THR A 221 -6.48 1.23 23.85
CA THR A 221 -7.65 0.47 24.31
C THR A 221 -8.98 1.24 24.22
N GLY A 222 -8.97 2.43 23.63
CA GLY A 222 -10.13 3.31 23.53
C GLY A 222 -9.89 4.43 22.52
N VAL A 223 -10.91 5.26 22.33
CA VAL A 223 -10.84 6.44 21.44
C VAL A 223 -9.77 7.40 21.97
N VAL A 224 -8.81 7.74 21.11
CA VAL A 224 -7.75 8.72 21.40
C VAL A 224 -8.14 10.10 20.88
N VAL A 225 -8.76 10.16 19.70
CA VAL A 225 -9.26 11.40 19.10
C VAL A 225 -10.76 11.24 18.80
N GLN A 226 -11.59 12.07 19.42
CA GLN A 226 -13.00 12.21 19.08
C GLN A 226 -13.19 13.43 18.17
N ASP A 227 -13.66 13.20 16.96
CA ASP A 227 -13.86 14.20 15.91
C ASP A 227 -15.30 14.17 15.42
N GLY A 228 -16.16 14.96 16.08
CA GLY A 228 -17.60 14.89 15.86
C GLY A 228 -18.13 13.47 16.12
N PRO A 229 -18.76 12.78 15.14
CA PRO A 229 -19.22 11.40 15.29
C PRO A 229 -18.12 10.35 15.13
N PHE A 230 -16.91 10.73 14.71
CA PHE A 230 -15.82 9.80 14.39
C PHE A 230 -14.87 9.64 15.57
N GLY A 231 -14.75 8.42 16.09
CA GLY A 231 -13.79 8.08 17.14
C GLY A 231 -12.61 7.32 16.55
N TYR A 232 -11.41 7.89 16.63
CA TYR A 232 -10.17 7.27 16.15
C TYR A 232 -9.43 6.58 17.30
N THR A 233 -9.20 5.27 17.13
CA THR A 233 -8.44 4.43 18.07
C THR A 233 -6.99 4.23 17.61
N ASN A 234 -6.67 4.56 16.37
CA ASN A 234 -5.32 4.47 15.82
C ASN A 234 -5.03 5.62 14.85
N LEU A 235 -3.75 5.98 14.74
CA LEU A 235 -3.29 7.12 13.95
C LEU A 235 -3.33 6.85 12.44
N PHE A 236 -3.25 5.59 12.01
CA PHE A 236 -3.37 5.21 10.61
C PHE A 236 -4.72 5.65 10.04
N ASP A 237 -5.83 5.29 10.70
CA ASP A 237 -7.19 5.68 10.31
C ASP A 237 -7.35 7.20 10.26
N ALA A 238 -6.78 7.89 11.25
CA ALA A 238 -6.85 9.35 11.32
C ALA A 238 -6.11 10.03 10.16
N ILE A 239 -4.95 9.51 9.75
CA ILE A 239 -4.21 10.04 8.59
C ILE A 239 -4.99 9.74 7.29
N VAL A 240 -5.51 8.53 7.13
CA VAL A 240 -6.32 8.15 5.95
C VAL A 240 -7.57 9.04 5.84
N ASP A 241 -8.29 9.25 6.94
CA ASP A 241 -9.49 10.10 6.94
C ASP A 241 -9.19 11.59 6.80
N ALA A 242 -7.99 12.04 7.19
CA ALA A 242 -7.52 13.39 6.88
C ALA A 242 -7.32 13.58 5.36
N PHE A 243 -6.75 12.59 4.67
CA PHE A 243 -6.69 12.58 3.20
C PHE A 243 -8.08 12.57 2.57
N ILE A 244 -8.98 11.70 3.02
CA ILE A 244 -10.34 11.61 2.48
C ILE A 244 -11.08 12.94 2.68
N SER A 245 -10.95 13.58 3.85
CA SER A 245 -11.56 14.89 4.10
C SER A 245 -10.96 16.00 3.23
N ALA A 246 -9.65 15.94 2.95
CA ALA A 246 -9.01 16.86 2.00
C ALA A 246 -9.51 16.65 0.57
N MET A 247 -9.66 15.39 0.14
CA MET A 247 -10.20 15.04 -1.17
C MET A 247 -11.64 15.52 -1.34
N GLU A 248 -12.49 15.37 -0.32
CA GLU A 248 -13.87 15.86 -0.35
C GLU A 248 -13.96 17.38 -0.60
N LYS A 249 -13.03 18.17 -0.03
CA LYS A 249 -12.95 19.61 -0.25
C LYS A 249 -12.54 20.00 -1.67
N GLU A 250 -11.86 19.10 -2.38
CA GLU A 250 -11.48 19.24 -3.78
C GLU A 250 -12.39 18.45 -4.74
N ASN A 251 -13.64 18.17 -4.33
CA ASN A 251 -14.66 17.43 -5.08
C ASN A 251 -14.30 15.98 -5.42
N GLY A 252 -13.30 15.40 -4.76
CA GLY A 252 -12.82 14.02 -4.93
C GLY A 252 -13.43 13.02 -3.95
N GLY A 253 -14.57 13.32 -3.31
CA GLY A 253 -15.13 12.50 -2.23
C GLY A 253 -15.45 11.05 -2.61
N ASN A 254 -15.70 10.77 -3.89
CA ASN A 254 -16.00 9.42 -4.39
C ASN A 254 -14.76 8.63 -4.82
N VAL A 255 -13.57 9.25 -4.79
CA VAL A 255 -12.31 8.58 -5.12
C VAL A 255 -11.92 7.69 -3.94
N SER A 256 -11.72 6.39 -4.21
CA SER A 256 -11.21 5.45 -3.21
C SER A 256 -9.73 5.67 -2.94
N VAL A 257 -9.23 5.16 -1.83
CA VAL A 257 -7.84 5.32 -1.42
C VAL A 257 -7.16 3.96 -1.32
N VAL A 258 -5.91 3.90 -1.76
CA VAL A 258 -4.98 2.80 -1.52
C VAL A 258 -3.81 3.37 -0.72
N VAL A 259 -3.38 2.68 0.34
CA VAL A 259 -2.16 3.04 1.06
C VAL A 259 -0.97 2.36 0.38
N SER A 260 -0.25 3.11 -0.46
CA SER A 260 0.86 2.57 -1.26
C SER A 260 2.12 2.31 -0.45
N GLU A 261 2.27 2.97 0.70
CA GLU A 261 3.35 2.71 1.65
C GLU A 261 2.90 2.98 3.07
N THR A 262 3.31 2.11 3.95
CA THR A 262 3.23 2.30 5.39
C THR A 262 4.18 1.33 6.08
N GLY A 263 4.75 1.72 7.21
CA GLY A 263 5.72 0.87 7.92
C GLY A 263 6.31 1.55 9.13
N TRP A 264 7.15 0.80 9.83
CA TRP A 264 7.88 1.28 11.01
C TRP A 264 9.31 0.74 10.99
N PRO A 265 10.34 1.61 11.09
CA PRO A 265 11.72 1.17 10.99
C PRO A 265 12.18 0.41 12.25
N SER A 266 12.96 -0.64 12.06
CA SER A 266 13.46 -1.48 13.16
C SER A 266 14.72 -0.93 13.84
N ALA A 267 15.34 0.12 13.28
CA ALA A 267 16.51 0.80 13.81
C ALA A 267 16.65 2.20 13.19
N GLY A 268 17.67 2.96 13.62
CA GLY A 268 18.05 4.24 13.01
C GLY A 268 17.56 5.49 13.76
N ASN A 269 16.71 5.35 14.77
CA ASN A 269 16.24 6.44 15.64
C ASN A 269 16.05 5.98 17.11
N GLY A 270 17.10 5.37 17.67
CA GLY A 270 17.17 5.02 19.10
C GLY A 270 16.00 4.18 19.58
N GLU A 271 15.41 4.57 20.71
CA GLU A 271 14.30 3.85 21.35
C GLU A 271 12.98 3.88 20.56
N PHE A 272 12.85 4.78 19.58
CA PHE A 272 11.65 4.87 18.73
C PHE A 272 11.63 3.84 17.59
N THR A 273 12.74 3.14 17.36
CA THR A 273 12.91 2.19 16.26
C THR A 273 13.60 0.93 16.76
N THR A 274 12.82 -0.10 17.05
CA THR A 274 13.33 -1.42 17.44
C THR A 274 12.60 -2.50 16.64
N PRO A 275 13.16 -3.71 16.47
CA PRO A 275 12.44 -4.82 15.84
C PRO A 275 11.11 -5.12 16.54
N ALA A 276 11.01 -4.90 17.86
CA ALA A 276 9.77 -5.09 18.61
C ALA A 276 8.69 -4.06 18.25
N LEU A 277 9.07 -2.78 18.13
CA LEU A 277 8.14 -1.72 17.72
C LEU A 277 7.69 -1.91 16.27
N ALA A 278 8.63 -2.28 15.39
CA ALA A 278 8.34 -2.56 13.98
C ALA A 278 7.41 -3.76 13.81
N GLY A 279 7.67 -4.86 14.53
CA GLY A 279 6.79 -6.03 14.55
C GLY A 279 5.41 -5.75 15.13
N THR A 280 5.33 -4.90 16.17
CA THR A 280 4.03 -4.46 16.72
C THR A 280 3.22 -3.69 15.69
N TYR A 281 3.82 -2.69 15.04
CA TYR A 281 3.14 -1.88 14.04
C TYR A 281 2.68 -2.72 12.84
N ASN A 282 3.60 -3.42 12.18
CA ASN A 282 3.30 -4.18 10.96
C ASN A 282 2.35 -5.35 11.24
N GLY A 283 2.52 -6.04 12.38
CA GLY A 283 1.62 -7.12 12.78
C GLY A 283 0.19 -6.65 13.08
N ASN A 284 0.02 -5.48 13.70
CA ASN A 284 -1.31 -4.92 13.95
C ASN A 284 -1.94 -4.30 12.70
N LEU A 285 -1.13 -3.71 11.82
CA LEU A 285 -1.59 -3.26 10.50
C LEU A 285 -2.20 -4.43 9.71
N ILE A 286 -1.50 -5.57 9.62
CA ILE A 286 -2.03 -6.77 8.94
C ILE A 286 -3.41 -7.15 9.50
N LYS A 287 -3.52 -7.27 10.83
CA LYS A 287 -4.80 -7.60 11.50
C LYS A 287 -5.90 -6.58 11.19
N HIS A 288 -5.56 -5.29 11.19
CA HIS A 288 -6.51 -4.22 10.90
C HIS A 288 -7.05 -4.31 9.45
N ILE A 289 -6.17 -4.52 8.47
CA ILE A 289 -6.55 -4.68 7.07
C ILE A 289 -7.37 -5.97 6.84
N GLU A 290 -6.98 -7.07 7.46
CA GLU A 290 -7.69 -8.36 7.38
C GLU A 290 -9.07 -8.33 8.05
N ALA A 291 -9.25 -7.48 9.07
CA ALA A 291 -10.56 -7.28 9.71
C ALA A 291 -11.57 -6.60 8.78
N LYS A 292 -11.11 -5.93 7.69
CA LYS A 292 -11.95 -5.28 6.67
C LYS A 292 -12.97 -4.29 7.26
N VAL A 293 -12.60 -3.64 8.37
CA VAL A 293 -13.45 -2.68 9.09
C VAL A 293 -13.46 -1.30 8.44
N GLY A 294 -12.46 -0.99 7.61
CA GLY A 294 -12.25 0.34 7.04
C GLY A 294 -11.84 1.36 8.10
N THR A 295 -12.10 2.63 7.81
CA THR A 295 -11.84 3.75 8.71
C THR A 295 -13.14 4.30 9.30
N PRO A 296 -13.11 5.12 10.36
CA PRO A 296 -14.32 5.77 10.90
C PRO A 296 -15.15 6.53 9.85
N LYS A 297 -14.53 7.21 8.87
CA LYS A 297 -15.23 7.96 7.81
C LYS A 297 -15.65 7.09 6.62
N ARG A 298 -15.03 5.93 6.43
CA ARG A 298 -15.36 4.94 5.38
C ARG A 298 -15.54 3.54 6.00
N PRO A 299 -16.56 3.33 6.86
CA PRO A 299 -16.76 2.06 7.54
C PRO A 299 -17.06 0.94 6.53
N GLY A 300 -16.41 -0.20 6.69
CA GLY A 300 -16.54 -1.37 5.81
C GLY A 300 -15.85 -1.24 4.45
N ALA A 301 -15.19 -0.11 4.16
CA ALA A 301 -14.37 0.01 2.97
C ALA A 301 -13.06 -0.78 3.14
N PHE A 302 -12.68 -1.55 2.11
CA PHE A 302 -11.36 -2.18 2.10
C PHE A 302 -10.30 -1.15 1.70
N ILE A 303 -9.37 -0.87 2.61
CA ILE A 303 -8.22 0.01 2.37
C ILE A 303 -7.04 -0.85 1.91
N ASP A 304 -6.93 -1.10 0.61
CA ASP A 304 -5.79 -1.87 0.06
C ASP A 304 -4.49 -1.18 0.47
N SER A 305 -3.55 -1.94 1.03
CA SER A 305 -2.40 -1.38 1.76
C SER A 305 -1.13 -2.16 1.48
N TYR A 306 0.01 -1.47 1.44
CA TYR A 306 1.32 -2.04 1.12
C TYR A 306 2.36 -1.69 2.20
N ILE A 307 2.94 -2.72 2.82
CA ILE A 307 4.01 -2.53 3.81
C ILE A 307 5.29 -2.06 3.11
N PHE A 308 5.91 -1.02 3.64
CA PHE A 308 7.25 -0.57 3.28
C PHE A 308 8.26 -1.10 4.32
N ALA A 309 9.18 -2.00 3.98
CA ALA A 309 9.42 -2.64 2.67
C ALA A 309 9.92 -4.10 2.82
N THR A 310 10.18 -4.78 1.69
CA THR A 310 10.65 -6.17 1.70
C THR A 310 11.98 -6.33 2.45
N PHE A 311 12.96 -5.48 2.13
CA PHE A 311 14.32 -5.57 2.68
C PHE A 311 14.77 -4.24 3.29
N ASN A 312 15.76 -4.33 4.17
CA ASN A 312 16.60 -3.18 4.51
C ASN A 312 17.41 -2.77 3.27
N GLU A 313 17.36 -1.49 2.91
CA GLU A 313 17.93 -0.95 1.67
C GLU A 313 19.18 -0.12 1.99
N ASN A 314 20.36 -0.75 1.90
CA ASN A 314 21.61 -0.17 2.41
C ASN A 314 22.17 1.03 1.59
N GLN A 315 21.59 1.35 0.44
CA GLN A 315 21.95 2.53 -0.37
C GLN A 315 21.03 3.73 -0.13
N LYS A 316 20.02 3.60 0.72
CA LYS A 316 19.21 4.74 1.18
C LYS A 316 19.99 5.66 2.12
N PRO A 317 19.50 6.90 2.35
CA PRO A 317 20.10 7.81 3.32
C PRO A 317 20.32 7.14 4.68
N PRO A 318 21.45 7.39 5.37
CA PRO A 318 21.74 6.73 6.64
C PRO A 318 20.70 7.08 7.71
N GLY A 319 20.37 6.10 8.55
CA GLY A 319 19.36 6.23 9.61
C GLY A 319 18.18 5.30 9.38
N VAL A 320 16.98 5.80 9.60
CA VAL A 320 15.74 4.99 9.56
C VAL A 320 15.43 4.43 8.18
N GLU A 321 15.78 5.14 7.12
CA GLU A 321 15.51 4.76 5.73
C GLU A 321 16.17 3.43 5.34
N GLN A 322 17.29 3.06 5.97
CA GLN A 322 17.97 1.78 5.73
C GLN A 322 17.35 0.61 6.51
N ASN A 323 16.31 0.84 7.32
CA ASN A 323 15.84 -0.09 8.36
C ASN A 323 14.33 -0.37 8.34
N PHE A 324 13.65 -0.16 7.20
CA PHE A 324 12.22 -0.47 7.04
C PHE A 324 11.91 -1.92 6.65
N GLY A 325 12.94 -2.73 6.41
CA GLY A 325 12.79 -4.10 5.92
C GLY A 325 12.04 -5.02 6.87
N LEU A 326 11.15 -5.83 6.31
CA LEU A 326 10.59 -7.01 6.97
C LEU A 326 11.63 -8.14 7.07
N PHE A 327 12.53 -8.20 6.08
CA PHE A 327 13.60 -9.19 5.98
C PHE A 327 14.97 -8.51 5.88
N PHE A 328 15.99 -9.17 6.41
CA PHE A 328 17.37 -8.87 6.03
C PHE A 328 17.63 -9.33 4.59
N PRO A 329 18.68 -8.82 3.92
CA PRO A 329 19.10 -9.33 2.62
C PRO A 329 19.43 -10.84 2.63
N SER A 330 19.72 -11.44 3.78
CA SER A 330 19.84 -12.89 3.94
C SER A 330 18.52 -13.66 3.82
N LYS A 331 17.39 -12.97 3.64
CA LYS A 331 15.99 -13.46 3.69
C LYS A 331 15.53 -13.89 5.09
N ALA A 332 16.37 -13.75 6.11
CA ALA A 332 15.94 -13.95 7.49
C ALA A 332 14.98 -12.81 7.91
N PRO A 333 13.88 -13.10 8.63
CA PRO A 333 12.99 -12.06 9.12
C PRO A 333 13.72 -11.16 10.13
N VAL A 334 13.52 -9.85 10.04
CA VAL A 334 14.04 -8.90 11.05
C VAL A 334 13.25 -9.06 12.35
N TYR A 335 11.97 -9.35 12.24
CA TYR A 335 11.03 -9.65 13.33
C TYR A 335 9.90 -10.56 12.78
N PRO A 336 9.28 -11.43 13.61
CA PRO A 336 8.28 -12.38 13.15
C PRO A 336 6.93 -11.70 12.88
N ILE A 337 6.40 -11.83 11.66
CA ILE A 337 5.07 -11.30 11.27
C ILE A 337 4.26 -12.23 10.35
N PHE A 338 4.90 -13.24 9.76
CA PHE A 338 4.32 -14.28 8.91
C PHE A 338 4.61 -15.66 9.51
#